data_AF-A0AAD9BUJ8-F1
#
_entry.id   AF-A0AAD9BUJ8-F1
#
_cell.length_a   1.000
_cell.length_b   1.000
_cell.length_c   1.000
_cell.angle_alpha   90.00
_cell.angle_beta   90.00
_cell.angle_gamma   90.00
#
_symmetry.space_group_name_H-M   'P 1'
#
loop_
_entity.id
_entity.type
_entity.pdbx_description
1 polymer ?
#
loop_
_entity_poly.entity_id
_entity_poly.type
_entity_poly.pdbx_seq_one_letter_code
_entity_poly.pdbx_strand_id
1 'polypeptide(L)'
;MSLNCIIAMGDRLLGKEEVTSSENQESDHSQNTASWQEQLLPLVVTLRDCVREAELKARVAMTFVMMQAAAAMTVSEGTTNIVQRRHAAFSQALSALVCGFVLRLFSALQDQDFLQQLISAGLLVQFEALLSTYGEEVGMLEDMEVCVSDLSRVTFTIIDAKSEEPEDLLPTLRGEWVSLVVEVPLPPETFRSLPQEVRDGCLIRVHPVLFNIGINQQQSLAERFGDSSLQERVNQQSCERLRVYCNTLRDTLPVTAGVQSLSDLLSSLERCVETKKRKNVEVLWIAAAGVLGGDSGLFPPSDPGSQACLAPKPPRRHLYPVAFLLVSSHLLVLWLIFSLVLMLNKYQ
;
A
#
# COMPACT_ATOMS: atom_id res chain seq x y z
N MET A 1 -4.58 -32.52 -10.08
CA MET A 1 -4.38 -33.81 -10.79
C MET A 1 -2.96 -33.85 -11.31
N SER A 2 -2.26 -34.98 -11.23
CA SER A 2 -0.84 -35.09 -11.55
C SER A 2 -0.60 -35.20 -13.06
N LEU A 3 0.59 -34.81 -13.54
CA LEU A 3 1.06 -35.04 -14.91
C LEU A 3 0.93 -36.53 -15.31
N ASN A 4 1.05 -37.43 -14.33
CA ASN A 4 0.86 -38.87 -14.49
C ASN A 4 -0.56 -39.24 -14.93
N CYS A 5 -1.58 -38.45 -14.57
CA CYS A 5 -2.96 -38.66 -15.04
C CYS A 5 -3.12 -38.30 -16.52
N ILE A 6 -2.39 -37.28 -17.00
CA ILE A 6 -2.40 -36.87 -18.42
C ILE A 6 -1.71 -37.94 -19.25
N ILE A 7 -0.55 -38.44 -18.80
CA ILE A 7 0.17 -39.54 -19.45
C ILE A 7 -0.73 -40.78 -19.52
N ALA A 8 -1.31 -41.19 -18.39
CA ALA A 8 -2.19 -42.36 -18.35
C ALA A 8 -3.47 -42.21 -19.19
N MET A 9 -4.05 -41.02 -19.31
CA MET A 9 -5.20 -40.78 -20.19
C MET A 9 -4.78 -40.69 -21.67
N GLY A 10 -3.61 -40.13 -21.98
CA GLY A 10 -3.04 -40.11 -23.33
C GLY A 10 -2.72 -41.51 -23.84
N ASP A 11 -2.11 -42.35 -23.00
CA ASP A 11 -1.82 -43.75 -23.31
C ASP A 11 -3.11 -44.55 -23.57
N ARG A 12 -4.21 -44.24 -22.87
CA ARG A 12 -5.53 -44.87 -23.10
C ARG A 12 -6.21 -44.42 -24.39
N LEU A 13 -5.91 -43.22 -24.88
CA LEU A 13 -6.39 -42.77 -26.19
C LEU A 13 -5.59 -43.41 -27.32
N LEU A 14 -4.26 -43.48 -27.17
CA LEU A 14 -3.37 -44.18 -28.12
C LEU A 14 -3.67 -45.69 -28.18
N GLY A 15 -3.89 -46.34 -27.04
CA GLY A 15 -4.27 -47.76 -26.98
C GLY A 15 -5.67 -48.06 -27.54
N LYS A 16 -6.56 -47.07 -27.62
CA LYS A 16 -7.87 -47.21 -28.28
C LYS A 16 -7.77 -47.24 -29.81
N GLU A 17 -6.72 -46.63 -30.39
CA GLU A 17 -6.41 -46.73 -31.82
C GLU A 17 -5.70 -48.03 -32.18
N GLU A 18 -4.94 -48.63 -31.26
CA GLU A 18 -4.30 -49.94 -31.52
C GLU A 18 -5.32 -51.10 -31.50
N VAL A 19 -6.30 -51.08 -30.59
CA VAL A 19 -7.31 -52.16 -30.46
C VAL A 19 -8.30 -52.21 -31.63
N THR A 20 -8.49 -51.12 -32.39
CA THR A 20 -9.35 -51.13 -33.59
C THR A 20 -8.70 -51.77 -34.81
N SER A 21 -7.43 -52.19 -34.73
CA SER A 21 -6.69 -52.81 -35.84
C SER A 21 -6.62 -54.34 -35.80
N SER A 22 -7.17 -55.01 -34.78
CA SER A 22 -7.16 -56.47 -34.68
C SER A 22 -8.40 -56.99 -33.94
N GLU A 23 -9.12 -57.89 -34.62
CA GLU A 23 -10.24 -58.74 -34.18
C GLU A 23 -11.66 -58.34 -34.63
N ASN A 24 -12.15 -59.11 -35.62
CA ASN A 24 -13.55 -59.29 -35.96
C ASN A 24 -14.28 -60.00 -34.81
N GLN A 25 -15.28 -59.37 -34.20
CA GLN A 25 -16.52 -60.05 -33.78
C GLN A 25 -17.64 -59.06 -33.42
N GLU A 26 -18.84 -59.37 -33.90
CA GLU A 26 -20.09 -58.64 -33.74
C GLU A 26 -20.53 -58.54 -32.27
N SER A 27 -20.81 -57.33 -31.77
CA SER A 27 -21.93 -57.06 -30.85
C SER A 27 -22.10 -55.55 -30.63
N ASP A 28 -23.36 -55.16 -30.45
CA ASP A 28 -23.89 -53.80 -30.27
C ASP A 28 -22.96 -52.83 -29.51
N HIS A 29 -22.38 -51.89 -30.24
CA HIS A 29 -21.80 -50.69 -29.65
C HIS A 29 -22.54 -49.46 -30.16
N SER A 30 -23.40 -48.92 -29.29
CA SER A 30 -23.89 -47.55 -29.37
C SER A 30 -22.69 -46.62 -29.54
N GLN A 31 -22.64 -46.02 -30.72
CA GLN A 31 -21.61 -45.12 -31.19
C GLN A 31 -21.36 -44.00 -30.17
N ASN A 32 -20.24 -44.08 -29.46
CA ASN A 32 -19.72 -42.96 -28.70
C ASN A 32 -18.89 -42.10 -29.67
N THR A 33 -19.57 -41.40 -30.57
CA THR A 33 -18.98 -40.44 -31.54
C THR A 33 -18.70 -39.10 -30.86
N ALA A 34 -18.10 -39.13 -29.67
CA ALA A 34 -17.51 -37.92 -29.12
C ALA A 34 -16.36 -37.53 -30.05
N SER A 35 -16.44 -36.32 -30.62
CA SER A 35 -15.42 -35.83 -31.55
C SER A 35 -14.05 -35.89 -30.88
N TRP A 36 -12.98 -36.18 -31.62
CA TRP A 36 -11.63 -36.21 -31.07
C TRP A 36 -11.28 -34.91 -30.31
N GLN A 37 -11.91 -33.79 -30.69
CA GLN A 37 -11.85 -32.50 -30.00
C GLN A 37 -12.41 -32.56 -28.57
N GLU A 38 -13.55 -33.21 -28.36
CA GLU A 38 -14.15 -33.42 -27.04
C GLU A 38 -13.32 -34.37 -26.17
N GLN A 39 -12.59 -35.32 -26.77
CA GLN A 39 -11.70 -36.23 -26.06
C GLN A 39 -10.36 -35.59 -25.67
N LEU A 40 -9.86 -34.65 -26.48
CA LEU A 40 -8.63 -33.90 -26.22
C LEU A 40 -8.83 -32.72 -25.25
N LEU A 41 -10.03 -32.13 -25.20
CA LEU A 41 -10.32 -30.98 -24.36
C LEU A 41 -9.97 -31.22 -22.86
N PRO A 42 -10.34 -32.34 -22.22
CA PRO A 42 -9.95 -32.63 -20.84
C PRO A 42 -8.43 -32.72 -20.65
N LEU A 43 -7.70 -33.29 -21.61
CA LEU A 43 -6.23 -33.40 -21.55
C LEU A 43 -5.57 -32.03 -21.65
N VAL A 44 -6.02 -31.19 -22.58
CA VAL A 44 -5.49 -29.83 -22.78
C VAL A 44 -5.79 -28.95 -21.55
N VAL A 45 -7.00 -29.04 -21.00
CA VAL A 45 -7.38 -28.33 -19.77
C VAL A 45 -6.52 -28.81 -18.59
N THR A 46 -6.37 -30.13 -18.42
CA THR A 46 -5.55 -30.69 -17.33
C THR A 46 -4.08 -30.29 -17.47
N LEU A 47 -3.54 -30.30 -18.69
CA LEU A 47 -2.17 -29.84 -18.96
C LEU A 47 -1.99 -28.37 -18.63
N ARG A 48 -2.92 -27.51 -19.08
CA ARG A 48 -2.91 -26.08 -18.75
C ARG A 48 -2.92 -25.86 -17.23
N ASP A 49 -3.75 -26.61 -16.51
CA ASP A 49 -3.87 -26.49 -15.06
C ASP A 49 -2.60 -27.02 -14.35
N CYS A 50 -1.98 -28.10 -14.84
CA CYS A 50 -0.68 -28.58 -14.36
C CYS A 50 0.45 -27.56 -14.61
N VAL A 51 0.47 -26.92 -15.79
CA VAL A 51 1.45 -25.88 -16.12
C VAL A 51 1.26 -24.66 -15.23
N ARG A 52 0.01 -24.22 -14.99
CA ARG A 52 -0.29 -23.15 -14.04
C ARG A 52 0.16 -23.49 -12.61
N GLU A 53 -0.06 -24.73 -12.17
CA GLU A 53 0.39 -25.16 -10.84
C GLU A 53 1.93 -25.23 -10.75
N ALA A 54 2.60 -25.68 -11.81
CA ALA A 54 4.05 -25.68 -11.89
C ALA A 54 4.62 -24.26 -11.91
N GLU A 55 4.02 -23.34 -12.66
CA GLU A 55 4.36 -21.92 -12.66
C GLU A 55 4.22 -21.32 -11.25
N LEU A 56 3.11 -21.58 -10.58
CA LEU A 56 2.88 -21.11 -9.21
C LEU A 56 3.94 -21.66 -8.25
N LYS A 57 4.24 -22.96 -8.31
CA LYS A 57 5.29 -23.60 -7.50
C LYS A 57 6.67 -23.03 -7.79
N ALA A 58 6.99 -22.79 -9.05
CA ALA A 58 8.25 -22.17 -9.46
C ALA A 58 8.35 -20.74 -8.94
N ARG A 59 7.28 -19.94 -9.04
CA ARG A 59 7.22 -18.59 -8.46
C ARG A 59 7.45 -18.63 -6.95
N VAL A 60 6.76 -19.51 -6.21
CA VAL A 60 6.93 -19.65 -4.76
C VAL A 60 8.37 -20.06 -4.39
N ALA A 61 8.95 -21.03 -5.11
CA ALA A 61 10.33 -21.46 -4.89
C ALA A 61 11.33 -20.33 -5.19
N MET A 62 11.10 -19.58 -6.27
CA MET A 62 11.91 -18.42 -6.62
C MET A 62 11.82 -17.34 -5.54
N THR A 63 10.62 -17.04 -5.04
CA THR A 63 10.41 -16.10 -3.93
C THR A 63 11.17 -16.57 -2.68
N PHE A 64 11.15 -17.86 -2.36
CA PHE A 64 11.90 -18.42 -1.24
C PHE A 64 13.42 -18.25 -1.41
N VAL A 65 13.96 -18.56 -2.59
CA VAL A 65 15.39 -18.38 -2.90
C VAL A 65 15.76 -16.89 -2.84
N MET A 66 14.93 -16.01 -3.39
CA MET A 66 15.13 -14.56 -3.31
C MET A 66 15.07 -14.05 -1.87
N MET A 67 14.17 -14.57 -1.03
CA MET A 67 14.14 -14.24 0.41
C MET A 67 15.41 -14.71 1.13
N GLN A 68 15.92 -15.89 0.81
CA GLN A 68 17.19 -16.38 1.38
C GLN A 68 18.38 -15.54 0.92
N ALA A 69 18.43 -15.18 -0.36
CA ALA A 69 19.48 -14.32 -0.91
C ALA A 69 19.41 -12.90 -0.32
N ALA A 70 18.22 -12.32 -0.20
CA ALA A 70 18.02 -11.03 0.47
C ALA A 70 18.44 -11.08 1.93
N ALA A 71 18.13 -12.15 2.66
CA ALA A 71 18.60 -12.35 4.04
C ALA A 71 20.13 -12.48 4.13
N ALA A 72 20.78 -13.04 3.11
CA ALA A 72 22.24 -13.10 3.03
C ALA A 72 22.88 -11.73 2.73
N MET A 73 22.21 -10.89 1.93
CA MET A 73 22.66 -9.52 1.63
C MET A 73 22.51 -8.57 2.82
N THR A 74 21.56 -8.83 3.71
CA THR A 74 21.33 -8.06 4.95
C THR A 74 22.04 -8.64 6.17
N VAL A 75 22.98 -9.58 6.00
CA VAL A 75 23.78 -10.17 7.11
C VAL A 75 24.57 -9.11 7.89
N SER A 76 24.90 -7.98 7.26
CA SER A 76 25.53 -6.84 7.95
C SER A 76 24.56 -6.03 8.83
N GLU A 77 23.25 -6.21 8.67
CA GLU A 77 22.19 -5.47 9.37
C GLU A 77 21.70 -6.17 10.65
N GLY A 78 22.15 -7.40 10.94
CA GLY A 78 21.86 -8.07 12.21
C GLY A 78 21.62 -9.58 12.09
N THR A 79 21.10 -10.18 13.18
CA THR A 79 20.73 -11.60 13.17
C THR A 79 19.58 -11.86 12.19
N THR A 80 19.47 -13.10 11.69
CA THR A 80 18.42 -13.52 10.75
C THR A 80 17.00 -13.19 11.25
N ASN A 81 16.75 -13.29 12.56
CA ASN A 81 15.47 -12.96 13.17
C ASN A 81 15.14 -11.45 13.08
N ILE A 82 16.13 -10.57 13.21
CA ILE A 82 15.96 -9.11 13.10
C ILE A 82 15.62 -8.75 11.66
N VAL A 83 16.35 -9.31 10.70
CA VAL A 83 16.10 -9.13 9.26
C VAL A 83 14.68 -9.57 8.90
N GLN A 84 14.25 -10.75 9.37
CA GLN A 84 12.89 -11.25 9.12
C GLN A 84 11.82 -10.33 9.70
N ARG A 85 12.00 -9.82 10.92
CA ARG A 85 11.08 -8.85 11.54
C ARG A 85 11.00 -7.56 10.73
N ARG A 86 12.15 -7.00 10.32
CA ARG A 86 12.20 -5.79 9.50
C ARG A 86 11.50 -5.99 8.16
N HIS A 87 11.74 -7.11 7.48
CA HIS A 87 11.07 -7.42 6.21
C HIS A 87 9.56 -7.58 6.37
N ALA A 88 9.10 -8.23 7.44
CA ALA A 88 7.68 -8.38 7.73
C ALA A 88 7.00 -7.03 8.02
N ALA A 89 7.59 -6.23 8.90
CA ALA A 89 7.08 -4.90 9.26
C ALA A 89 7.06 -3.96 8.05
N PHE A 90 8.12 -3.97 7.24
CA PHE A 90 8.18 -3.19 6.00
C PHE A 90 7.13 -3.62 4.99
N SER A 91 6.90 -4.92 4.80
CA SER A 91 5.85 -5.41 3.89
C SER A 91 4.45 -4.91 4.29
N GLN A 92 4.17 -4.87 5.60
CA GLN A 92 2.94 -4.29 6.14
C GLN A 92 2.85 -2.78 5.86
N ALA A 93 3.94 -2.04 6.12
CA ALA A 93 4.02 -0.61 5.87
C ALA A 93 3.86 -0.27 4.37
N LEU A 94 4.53 -1.03 3.50
CA LEU A 94 4.45 -0.91 2.04
C LEU A 94 3.04 -1.19 1.53
N SER A 95 2.38 -2.23 2.05
CA SER A 95 1.02 -2.58 1.64
C SER A 95 0.03 -1.44 1.94
N ALA A 96 0.14 -0.83 3.14
CA ALA A 96 -0.68 0.32 3.49
C ALA A 96 -0.35 1.55 2.64
N LEU A 97 0.94 1.80 2.38
CA LEU A 97 1.41 2.87 1.49
C LEU A 97 0.82 2.74 0.09
N VAL A 98 0.95 1.57 -0.54
CA VAL A 98 0.45 1.31 -1.89
C VAL A 98 -1.06 1.45 -1.94
N CYS A 99 -1.78 0.87 -0.97
CA CYS A 99 -3.23 1.00 -0.89
C CYS A 99 -3.67 2.45 -0.76
N GLY A 100 -3.07 3.21 0.15
CA GLY A 100 -3.36 4.62 0.37
C GLY A 100 -3.05 5.48 -0.86
N PHE A 101 -1.92 5.24 -1.52
CA PHE A 101 -1.56 5.95 -2.74
C PHE A 101 -2.51 5.66 -3.89
N VAL A 102 -2.85 4.39 -4.14
CA VAL A 102 -3.77 3.99 -5.23
C VAL A 102 -5.13 4.67 -5.02
N LEU A 103 -5.72 4.54 -3.83
CA LEU A 103 -7.00 5.17 -3.52
C LEU A 103 -6.95 6.69 -3.76
N ARG A 104 -5.85 7.34 -3.38
CA ARG A 104 -5.71 8.78 -3.58
C ARG A 104 -5.48 9.17 -5.02
N LEU A 105 -4.63 8.44 -5.74
CA LEU A 105 -4.38 8.65 -7.15
C LEU A 105 -5.72 8.64 -7.89
N PHE A 106 -6.50 7.56 -7.78
CA PHE A 106 -7.80 7.46 -8.46
C PHE A 106 -8.79 8.57 -8.07
N SER A 107 -8.78 9.01 -6.80
CA SER A 107 -9.64 10.11 -6.36
C SER A 107 -9.20 11.51 -6.85
N ALA A 108 -7.96 11.65 -7.31
CA ALA A 108 -7.31 12.93 -7.58
C ALA A 108 -6.68 13.03 -8.99
N LEU A 109 -7.04 12.15 -9.93
CA LEU A 109 -6.53 12.16 -11.31
C LEU A 109 -6.82 13.47 -12.06
N GLN A 110 -7.88 14.19 -11.67
CA GLN A 110 -8.24 15.48 -12.28
C GLN A 110 -7.65 16.68 -11.55
N ASP A 111 -7.02 16.47 -10.40
CA ASP A 111 -6.40 17.51 -9.60
C ASP A 111 -4.99 17.80 -10.12
N GLN A 112 -4.88 18.86 -10.92
CA GLN A 112 -3.62 19.28 -11.52
C GLN A 112 -2.58 19.70 -10.47
N ASP A 113 -3.02 20.26 -9.33
CA ASP A 113 -2.12 20.67 -8.27
C ASP A 113 -1.52 19.43 -7.59
N PHE A 114 -2.32 18.39 -7.39
CA PHE A 114 -1.86 17.10 -6.88
C PHE A 114 -0.85 16.43 -7.83
N LEU A 115 -1.15 16.34 -9.12
CA LEU A 115 -0.23 15.75 -10.09
C LEU A 115 1.08 16.53 -10.17
N GLN A 116 1.01 17.86 -10.16
CA GLN A 116 2.20 18.72 -10.14
C GLN A 116 3.01 18.56 -8.85
N GLN A 117 2.35 18.36 -7.71
CA GLN A 117 3.02 18.04 -6.45
C GLN A 117 3.75 16.69 -6.55
N LEU A 118 3.11 15.64 -7.09
CA LEU A 118 3.74 14.33 -7.24
C LEU A 118 5.00 14.41 -8.11
N ILE A 119 4.97 15.17 -9.20
CA ILE A 119 6.11 15.36 -10.11
C ILE A 119 7.22 16.16 -9.44
N SER A 120 6.88 17.27 -8.75
CA SER A 120 7.88 18.25 -8.29
C SER A 120 8.44 17.98 -6.89
N ALA A 121 7.60 17.54 -5.96
CA ALA A 121 7.94 17.35 -4.55
C ALA A 121 7.83 15.88 -4.11
N GLY A 122 7.11 15.03 -4.86
CA GLY A 122 6.84 13.65 -4.49
C GLY A 122 5.63 13.49 -3.56
N LEU A 123 5.45 12.27 -3.06
CA LEU A 123 4.34 11.87 -2.21
C LEU A 123 4.72 11.95 -0.73
N LEU A 124 4.10 12.86 0.02
CA LEU A 124 4.14 12.86 1.48
C LEU A 124 3.14 11.87 2.05
N VAL A 125 3.58 11.03 2.99
CA VAL A 125 2.74 10.01 3.62
C VAL A 125 2.90 10.07 5.13
N GLN A 126 1.77 10.24 5.81
CA GLN A 126 1.72 10.29 7.27
C GLN A 126 1.21 8.97 7.83
N PHE A 127 2.04 8.36 8.66
CA PHE A 127 1.72 7.22 9.50
C PHE A 127 1.42 7.73 10.91
N GLU A 128 0.32 7.24 11.47
CA GLU A 128 -0.10 7.57 12.83
C GLU A 128 -0.09 6.31 13.69
N ALA A 129 0.59 6.38 14.82
CA ALA A 129 0.68 5.30 15.78
C ALA A 129 0.08 5.73 17.12
N LEU A 130 -0.56 4.79 17.82
CA LEU A 130 -1.17 5.01 19.14
C LEU A 130 -0.55 4.12 20.23
N LEU A 131 0.68 3.67 19.99
CA LEU A 131 1.40 2.70 20.81
C LEU A 131 1.87 3.35 22.11
N SER A 132 1.75 2.61 23.22
CA SER A 132 2.40 3.03 24.46
C SER A 132 3.90 2.78 24.41
N THR A 133 4.64 3.64 25.10
CA THR A 133 6.09 3.50 25.30
C THR A 133 6.41 2.57 26.48
N TYR A 134 5.63 1.51 26.64
CA TYR A 134 5.78 0.55 27.75
C TYR A 134 5.53 -0.89 27.33
N GLY A 135 6.35 -1.82 27.85
CA GLY A 135 6.22 -3.24 27.55
C GLY A 135 6.45 -3.57 26.08
N GLU A 136 5.66 -4.51 25.55
CA GLU A 136 5.82 -5.02 24.17
C GLU A 136 5.51 -3.97 23.09
N GLU A 137 4.71 -2.94 23.40
CA GLU A 137 4.37 -1.87 22.44
C GLU A 137 5.58 -0.98 22.11
N VAL A 138 6.63 -0.96 22.95
CA VAL A 138 7.90 -0.28 22.64
C VAL A 138 8.57 -0.92 21.44
N GLY A 139 8.72 -2.25 21.45
CA GLY A 139 9.35 -2.99 20.35
C GLY A 139 8.58 -2.86 19.04
N MET A 140 7.25 -2.71 19.13
CA MET A 140 6.42 -2.40 17.95
C MET A 140 6.73 -1.01 17.39
N LEU A 141 6.93 -0.01 18.25
CA LEU A 141 7.28 1.36 17.83
C LEU A 141 8.70 1.42 17.24
N GLU A 142 9.65 0.66 17.78
CA GLU A 142 11.00 0.51 17.22
C GLU A 142 10.98 -0.11 15.82
N ASP A 143 10.22 -1.20 15.63
CA ASP A 143 10.04 -1.82 14.32
C ASP A 143 9.39 -0.83 13.33
N MET A 144 8.44 -0.02 13.80
CA MET A 144 7.74 0.98 12.99
C MET A 144 8.62 2.18 12.60
N GLU A 145 9.45 2.68 13.52
CA GLU A 145 10.43 3.75 13.25
C GLU A 145 11.30 3.37 12.05
N VAL A 146 11.86 2.16 12.08
CA VAL A 146 12.74 1.66 11.02
C VAL A 146 11.97 1.39 9.73
N CYS A 147 10.87 0.64 9.79
CA CYS A 147 10.18 0.20 8.58
C CYS A 147 9.49 1.36 7.83
N VAL A 148 8.94 2.35 8.54
CA VAL A 148 8.36 3.55 7.92
C VAL A 148 9.48 4.41 7.33
N SER A 149 10.63 4.53 8.00
CA SER A 149 11.77 5.25 7.44
C SER A 149 12.29 4.60 6.14
N ASP A 150 12.29 3.27 6.06
CA ASP A 150 12.72 2.54 4.86
C ASP A 150 11.82 2.78 3.64
N LEU A 151 10.55 3.17 3.84
CA LEU A 151 9.65 3.52 2.73
C LEU A 151 10.15 4.70 1.91
N SER A 152 11.07 5.52 2.43
CA SER A 152 11.72 6.60 1.67
C SER A 152 12.54 6.10 0.47
N ARG A 153 12.86 4.80 0.43
CA ARG A 153 13.54 4.12 -0.68
C ARG A 153 12.59 3.63 -1.77
N VAL A 154 11.29 3.65 -1.48
CA VAL A 154 10.24 3.25 -2.41
C VAL A 154 9.92 4.43 -3.32
N THR A 155 9.74 4.13 -4.60
CA THR A 155 9.24 5.08 -5.59
C THR A 155 8.01 4.52 -6.28
N PHE A 156 7.14 5.40 -6.75
CA PHE A 156 6.00 5.04 -7.58
C PHE A 156 6.25 5.44 -9.02
N THR A 157 5.75 4.65 -9.95
CA THR A 157 5.56 5.07 -11.35
C THR A 157 4.16 4.69 -11.77
N ILE A 158 3.55 5.53 -12.60
CA ILE A 158 2.23 5.26 -13.16
C ILE A 158 2.45 4.70 -14.56
N ILE A 159 1.76 3.62 -14.90
CA ILE A 159 1.93 2.93 -16.19
C ILE A 159 0.60 2.78 -16.93
N ASP A 160 0.68 2.63 -18.24
CA ASP A 160 -0.46 2.28 -19.08
C ASP A 160 -0.83 0.80 -18.85
N ALA A 161 -2.08 0.54 -18.46
CA ALA A 161 -2.56 -0.82 -18.27
C ALA A 161 -2.69 -1.56 -19.60
N LYS A 162 -2.46 -2.88 -19.60
CA LYS A 162 -2.60 -3.70 -20.81
C LYS A 162 -4.05 -3.82 -21.26
N SER A 163 -4.97 -3.86 -20.30
CA SER A 163 -6.40 -3.94 -20.51
C SER A 163 -7.15 -3.31 -19.33
N GLU A 164 -8.46 -3.21 -19.45
CA GLU A 164 -9.35 -2.77 -18.35
C GLU A 164 -9.75 -3.91 -17.41
N GLU A 165 -9.21 -5.12 -17.61
CA GLU A 165 -9.49 -6.25 -16.73
C GLU A 165 -8.92 -6.00 -15.32
N PRO A 166 -9.64 -6.38 -14.25
CA PRO A 166 -9.21 -6.11 -12.87
C PRO A 166 -7.81 -6.60 -12.53
N GLU A 167 -7.36 -7.70 -13.14
CA GLU A 167 -6.02 -8.29 -12.91
C GLU A 167 -4.89 -7.41 -13.46
N ASP A 168 -5.14 -6.70 -14.58
CA ASP A 168 -4.18 -5.79 -15.22
C ASP A 168 -4.12 -4.41 -14.54
N LEU A 169 -5.06 -4.13 -13.62
CA LEU A 169 -5.14 -2.88 -12.85
C LEU A 169 -4.53 -3.00 -11.44
N LEU A 170 -3.92 -4.15 -11.11
CA LEU A 170 -3.26 -4.35 -9.82
C LEU A 170 -1.85 -3.76 -9.79
N PRO A 171 -1.46 -3.04 -8.71
CA PRO A 171 -0.09 -2.57 -8.56
C PRO A 171 0.91 -3.73 -8.54
N THR A 172 2.07 -3.52 -9.16
CA THR A 172 3.16 -4.51 -9.17
C THR A 172 4.45 -3.92 -8.59
N LEU A 173 5.31 -4.79 -8.08
CA LEU A 173 6.60 -4.41 -7.51
C LEU A 173 7.73 -4.81 -8.45
N ARG A 174 8.70 -3.89 -8.65
CA ARG A 174 9.94 -4.13 -9.36
C ARG A 174 11.14 -3.62 -8.56
N GLY A 175 12.33 -4.07 -8.96
CA GLY A 175 13.59 -3.67 -8.36
C GLY A 175 14.03 -4.56 -7.20
N GLU A 176 15.01 -4.05 -6.45
CA GLU A 176 15.62 -4.74 -5.31
C GLU A 176 15.15 -4.11 -3.99
N TRP A 177 15.37 -4.79 -2.88
CA TRP A 177 15.00 -4.34 -1.53
C TRP A 177 15.42 -2.88 -1.23
N VAL A 178 16.59 -2.47 -1.71
CA VAL A 178 17.15 -1.13 -1.45
C VAL A 178 16.60 -0.04 -2.38
N SER A 179 15.89 -0.42 -3.45
CA SER A 179 15.37 0.49 -4.49
C SER A 179 14.12 -0.11 -5.14
N LEU A 180 13.04 -0.19 -4.38
CA LEU A 180 11.78 -0.73 -4.86
C LEU A 180 10.99 0.31 -5.66
N VAL A 181 10.44 -0.14 -6.78
CA VAL A 181 9.54 0.65 -7.63
C VAL A 181 8.18 -0.03 -7.62
N VAL A 182 7.15 0.72 -7.24
CA VAL A 182 5.75 0.30 -7.34
C VAL A 182 5.20 0.84 -8.66
N GLU A 183 4.81 -0.05 -9.55
CA GLU A 183 4.10 0.30 -10.77
C GLU A 183 2.60 0.31 -10.51
N VAL A 184 1.94 1.45 -10.73
CA VAL A 184 0.50 1.60 -10.58
C VAL A 184 -0.13 1.73 -11.97
N PRO A 185 -0.77 0.68 -12.48
CA PRO A 185 -1.43 0.72 -13.77
C PRO A 185 -2.72 1.54 -13.72
N LEU A 186 -2.97 2.31 -14.77
CA LEU A 186 -4.23 3.02 -15.00
C LEU A 186 -4.84 2.62 -16.34
N PRO A 187 -6.18 2.66 -16.48
CA PRO A 187 -6.85 2.44 -17.75
C PRO A 187 -6.28 3.37 -18.85
N PRO A 188 -6.15 2.90 -20.11
CA PRO A 188 -5.47 3.66 -21.16
C PRO A 188 -6.03 5.06 -21.40
N GLU A 189 -7.36 5.23 -21.33
CA GLU A 189 -7.98 6.54 -21.52
C GLU A 189 -7.65 7.52 -20.38
N THR A 190 -7.60 7.02 -19.16
CA THR A 190 -7.17 7.79 -17.99
C THR A 190 -5.68 8.14 -18.09
N PHE A 191 -4.83 7.17 -18.45
CA PHE A 191 -3.39 7.36 -18.56
C PHE A 191 -3.02 8.43 -19.59
N ARG A 192 -3.71 8.48 -20.73
CA ARG A 192 -3.50 9.51 -21.78
C ARG A 192 -3.77 10.93 -21.31
N SER A 193 -4.65 11.11 -20.33
CA SER A 193 -5.01 12.43 -19.77
C SER A 193 -3.98 13.00 -18.79
N LEU A 194 -3.00 12.18 -18.37
CA LEU A 194 -1.97 12.59 -17.42
C LEU A 194 -0.92 13.51 -18.05
N PRO A 195 -0.22 14.33 -17.23
CA PRO A 195 0.95 15.09 -17.65
C PRO A 195 2.00 14.21 -18.33
N GLN A 196 2.74 14.82 -19.27
CA GLN A 196 3.71 14.12 -20.10
C GLN A 196 4.81 13.47 -19.25
N GLU A 197 5.26 14.15 -18.19
CA GLU A 197 6.28 13.67 -17.26
C GLU A 197 5.88 12.36 -16.59
N VAL A 198 4.60 12.25 -16.18
CA VAL A 198 4.07 11.03 -15.55
C VAL A 198 3.98 9.91 -16.59
N ARG A 199 3.53 10.24 -17.81
CA ARG A 199 3.43 9.28 -18.91
C ARG A 199 4.80 8.77 -19.39
N ASP A 200 5.84 9.57 -19.24
CA ASP A 200 7.23 9.20 -19.56
C ASP A 200 7.91 8.37 -18.46
N GLY A 201 7.16 7.98 -17.41
CA GLY A 201 7.64 7.10 -16.35
C GLY A 201 8.38 7.86 -15.23
N CYS A 202 7.98 9.09 -14.93
CA CYS A 202 8.52 9.84 -13.79
C CYS A 202 8.41 9.02 -12.48
N LEU A 203 9.54 8.90 -11.78
CA LEU A 203 9.60 8.25 -10.47
C LEU A 203 9.19 9.23 -9.37
N ILE A 204 8.04 8.96 -8.76
CA ILE A 204 7.48 9.73 -7.64
C ILE A 204 8.13 9.23 -6.35
N ARG A 205 8.88 10.11 -5.69
CA ARG A 205 9.54 9.80 -4.41
C ARG A 205 8.54 9.76 -3.26
N VAL A 206 8.79 8.91 -2.27
CA VAL A 206 7.97 8.81 -1.05
C VAL A 206 8.68 9.52 0.10
N HIS A 207 7.93 10.35 0.83
CA HIS A 207 8.36 11.08 2.01
C HIS A 207 7.52 10.62 3.21
N PRO A 208 7.96 9.57 3.93
CA PRO A 208 7.20 9.04 5.05
C PRO A 208 7.50 9.79 6.35
N VAL A 209 6.46 10.13 7.10
CA VAL A 209 6.53 10.68 8.45
C VAL A 209 5.70 9.82 9.40
N LEU A 210 6.17 9.64 10.63
CA LEU A 210 5.54 8.84 11.67
C LEU A 210 5.30 9.68 12.92
N PHE A 211 4.04 9.83 13.31
CA PHE A 211 3.68 10.47 14.58
C PHE A 211 3.04 9.45 15.51
N ASN A 212 3.60 9.30 16.72
CA ASN A 212 3.04 8.45 17.75
C ASN A 212 2.48 9.28 18.91
N ILE A 213 1.27 8.93 19.35
CA ILE A 213 0.68 9.42 20.60
C ILE A 213 0.16 8.21 21.36
N GLY A 214 0.89 7.76 22.38
CA GLY A 214 0.37 6.70 23.25
C GLY A 214 -0.97 7.10 23.90
N ILE A 215 -2.06 6.40 23.60
CA ILE A 215 -3.39 6.73 24.17
C ILE A 215 -3.74 5.83 25.37
N ASN A 216 -3.10 4.68 25.51
CA ASN A 216 -3.47 3.66 26.50
C ASN A 216 -3.13 4.05 27.97
N GLN A 217 -3.70 3.33 28.94
CA GLN A 217 -3.35 3.44 30.37
C GLN A 217 -1.88 3.07 30.62
N GLN A 218 -1.31 2.17 29.82
CA GLN A 218 0.12 1.84 29.86
C GLN A 218 1.00 3.02 29.45
N GLN A 219 0.54 3.90 28.55
CA GLN A 219 1.23 5.18 28.31
C GLN A 219 1.23 6.06 29.56
N SER A 220 0.16 6.02 30.37
CA SER A 220 0.11 6.76 31.63
C SER A 220 1.10 6.24 32.67
N LEU A 221 1.44 4.95 32.61
CA LEU A 221 2.50 4.34 33.40
C LEU A 221 3.88 4.68 32.82
N ALA A 222 4.04 4.65 31.50
CA ALA A 222 5.26 5.08 30.80
C ALA A 222 5.64 6.54 31.12
N GLU A 223 4.67 7.45 31.08
CA GLU A 223 4.90 8.86 31.37
C GLU A 223 5.20 9.14 32.86
N ARG A 224 4.83 8.22 33.76
CA ARG A 224 5.09 8.36 35.21
C ARG A 224 6.31 7.58 35.70
N PHE A 225 6.64 6.47 35.04
CA PHE A 225 7.63 5.50 35.51
C PHE A 225 8.47 4.86 34.39
N GLY A 226 8.22 5.17 33.12
CA GLY A 226 8.92 4.64 31.95
C GLY A 226 9.66 5.72 31.14
N ASP A 227 10.12 5.35 29.95
CA ASP A 227 10.92 6.23 29.07
C ASP A 227 10.12 6.60 27.81
N SER A 228 9.84 7.91 27.64
CA SER A 228 9.18 8.46 26.46
C SER A 228 10.15 8.91 25.36
N SER A 229 11.46 8.74 25.55
CA SER A 229 12.50 9.26 24.66
C SER A 229 12.39 8.74 23.22
N LEU A 230 11.97 7.48 23.03
CA LEU A 230 11.72 6.89 21.72
C LEU A 230 10.62 7.64 20.97
N GLN A 231 9.45 7.83 21.59
CA GLN A 231 8.35 8.58 20.98
C GLN A 231 8.75 10.03 20.68
N GLU A 232 9.46 10.69 21.60
CA GLU A 232 9.94 12.06 21.40
C GLU A 232 10.86 12.16 20.19
N ARG A 233 11.85 11.25 20.08
CA ARG A 233 12.78 11.19 18.94
C ARG A 233 12.04 10.96 17.63
N VAL A 234 11.14 9.98 17.58
CA VAL A 234 10.36 9.65 16.37
C VAL A 234 9.55 10.86 15.91
N ASN A 235 8.81 11.50 16.81
CA ASN A 235 7.99 12.66 16.47
C ASN A 235 8.84 13.86 16.03
N GLN A 236 9.99 14.10 16.69
CA GLN A 236 10.92 15.18 16.30
C GLN A 236 11.51 14.97 14.90
N GLN A 237 11.95 13.75 14.59
CA GLN A 237 12.45 13.43 13.25
C GLN A 237 11.38 13.58 12.17
N SER A 238 10.14 13.17 12.47
CA SER A 238 9.01 13.32 11.57
C SER A 238 8.64 14.79 11.33
N CYS A 239 8.68 15.64 12.37
CA CYS A 239 8.53 17.08 12.22
C CYS A 239 9.58 17.69 11.28
N GLU A 240 10.85 17.32 11.45
CA GLU A 240 11.92 17.84 10.59
C GLU A 240 11.74 17.40 9.13
N ARG A 241 11.40 16.12 8.89
CA ARG A 241 11.11 15.62 7.55
C ARG A 241 9.92 16.34 6.91
N LEU A 242 8.86 16.57 7.69
CA LEU A 242 7.68 17.31 7.22
C LEU A 242 8.06 18.75 6.86
N ARG A 243 8.83 19.44 7.70
CA ARG A 243 9.34 20.79 7.45
C ARG A 243 10.13 20.85 6.14
N VAL A 244 11.06 19.91 5.92
CA VAL A 244 11.84 19.83 4.68
C VAL A 244 10.96 19.61 3.45
N TYR A 245 9.97 18.71 3.54
CA TYR A 245 9.03 18.47 2.45
C TYR A 245 8.22 19.73 2.14
N CYS A 246 7.66 20.38 3.15
CA CYS A 246 6.89 21.60 3.02
C CYS A 246 7.70 22.77 2.41
N ASN A 247 8.97 22.90 2.77
CA ASN A 247 9.86 23.87 2.14
C ASN A 247 10.05 23.56 0.65
N THR A 248 10.31 22.29 0.31
CA THR A 248 10.38 21.84 -1.09
C THR A 248 9.10 22.20 -1.85
N LEU A 249 7.94 21.89 -1.27
CA LEU A 249 6.64 22.18 -1.88
C LEU A 249 6.43 23.69 -2.12
N ARG A 250 6.80 24.53 -1.16
CA ARG A 250 6.72 25.99 -1.29
C ARG A 250 7.60 26.51 -2.43
N ASP A 251 8.79 25.94 -2.56
CA ASP A 251 9.78 26.38 -3.54
C ASP A 251 9.40 25.92 -4.97
N THR A 252 8.77 24.74 -5.11
CA THR A 252 8.36 24.19 -6.41
C THR A 252 6.95 24.61 -6.85
N LEU A 253 6.06 24.94 -5.91
CA LEU A 253 4.66 25.29 -6.17
C LEU A 253 4.25 26.60 -5.44
N PRO A 254 4.78 27.76 -5.84
CA PRO A 254 4.56 29.03 -5.13
C PRO A 254 3.14 29.61 -5.28
N VAL A 255 2.33 29.14 -6.25
CA VAL A 255 1.02 29.73 -6.60
C VAL A 255 -0.16 29.05 -5.87
N THR A 256 0.03 27.86 -5.30
CA THR A 256 -1.07 27.04 -4.75
C THR A 256 -1.20 27.08 -3.23
N ALA A 257 -0.26 27.69 -2.51
CA ALA A 257 -0.26 27.65 -1.05
C ALA A 257 -0.78 28.96 -0.41
N GLY A 258 -1.69 28.83 0.54
CA GLY A 258 -1.76 29.74 1.68
C GLY A 258 -0.45 29.64 2.48
N VAL A 259 0.66 30.13 1.93
CA VAL A 259 2.03 29.92 2.45
C VAL A 259 2.18 30.33 3.91
N GLN A 260 1.40 31.32 4.36
CA GLN A 260 1.39 31.77 5.75
C GLN A 260 0.75 30.73 6.69
N SER A 261 -0.39 30.13 6.32
CA SER A 261 -1.07 29.16 7.19
C SER A 261 -0.28 27.87 7.37
N LEU A 262 0.47 27.44 6.35
CA LEU A 262 1.30 26.23 6.43
C LEU A 262 2.54 26.44 7.31
N SER A 263 3.18 27.61 7.22
CA SER A 263 4.30 27.96 8.11
C SER A 263 3.83 28.02 9.58
N ASP A 264 2.66 28.62 9.83
CA ASP A 264 2.09 28.72 11.17
C ASP A 264 1.70 27.34 11.74
N LEU A 265 1.18 26.43 10.90
CA LEU A 265 0.89 25.05 11.28
C LEU A 265 2.17 24.26 11.60
N LEU A 266 3.23 24.41 10.81
CA LEU A 266 4.52 23.77 11.10
C LEU A 266 5.13 24.27 12.41
N SER A 267 5.18 25.59 12.63
CA SER A 267 5.67 26.15 13.89
C SER A 267 4.80 25.72 15.07
N SER A 268 3.49 25.55 14.86
CA SER A 268 2.59 25.03 15.89
C SER A 268 2.84 23.54 16.18
N LEU A 269 3.10 22.73 15.15
CA LEU A 269 3.43 21.31 15.30
C LEU A 269 4.75 21.12 16.05
N GLU A 270 5.77 21.87 15.68
CA GLU A 270 7.08 21.86 16.33
C GLU A 270 6.95 22.21 17.82
N ARG A 271 6.24 23.30 18.13
CA ARG A 271 5.93 23.66 19.51
C ARG A 271 5.16 22.55 20.23
N CYS A 272 4.21 21.89 19.56
CA CYS A 272 3.45 20.78 20.15
C CYS A 272 4.31 19.55 20.44
N VAL A 273 5.30 19.25 19.61
CA VAL A 273 6.27 18.17 19.82
C VAL A 273 7.29 18.54 20.90
N GLU A 274 7.72 19.80 20.96
CA GLU A 274 8.69 20.30 21.96
C GLU A 274 8.11 20.47 23.36
N THR A 275 6.83 20.85 23.46
CA THR A 275 6.16 21.12 24.75
C THR A 275 5.91 19.86 25.59
N LYS A 276 6.24 18.66 25.07
CA LYS A 276 6.12 17.36 25.75
C LYS A 276 4.78 17.17 26.47
N LYS A 277 3.71 17.75 25.89
CA LYS A 277 2.38 17.71 26.48
C LYS A 277 1.89 16.26 26.47
N ARG A 278 1.32 15.85 27.61
CA ARG A 278 0.79 14.51 27.81
C ARG A 278 -0.31 14.20 26.79
N LYS A 279 -0.20 13.07 26.08
CA LYS A 279 -1.16 12.65 25.04
C LYS A 279 -1.53 13.80 24.10
N ASN A 280 -0.53 14.46 23.52
CA ASN A 280 -0.77 15.68 22.75
C ASN A 280 -1.44 15.40 21.40
N VAL A 281 -2.75 15.14 21.39
CA VAL A 281 -3.56 14.83 20.19
C VAL A 281 -3.45 15.94 19.14
N GLU A 282 -3.07 17.16 19.55
CA GLU A 282 -2.78 18.26 18.64
C GLU A 282 -1.63 17.93 17.68
N VAL A 283 -0.69 17.04 18.03
CA VAL A 283 0.37 16.59 17.11
C VAL A 283 -0.23 15.86 15.92
N LEU A 284 -1.14 14.89 16.14
CA LEU A 284 -1.83 14.20 15.05
C LEU A 284 -2.74 15.16 14.29
N TRP A 285 -3.46 16.02 15.01
CA TRP A 285 -4.35 16.98 14.38
C TRP A 285 -3.63 18.01 13.50
N ILE A 286 -2.54 18.59 13.98
CA ILE A 286 -1.78 19.62 13.25
C ILE A 286 -0.95 18.98 12.14
N ALA A 287 -0.37 17.80 12.39
CA ALA A 287 0.31 17.03 11.34
C ALA A 287 -0.69 16.68 10.23
N ALA A 288 -1.87 16.17 10.60
CA ALA A 288 -2.97 16.00 9.68
C ALA A 288 -3.32 17.36 9.03
N ALA A 289 -3.79 18.40 9.71
CA ALA A 289 -4.17 19.68 9.10
C ALA A 289 -3.10 20.37 8.23
N GLY A 290 -1.80 20.18 8.51
CA GLY A 290 -0.67 20.65 7.70
C GLY A 290 -0.48 19.84 6.42
N VAL A 291 -0.70 18.53 6.49
CA VAL A 291 -0.91 17.64 5.33
C VAL A 291 -2.31 17.83 4.73
N LEU A 292 -3.23 18.46 5.46
CA LEU A 292 -4.64 18.75 5.29
C LEU A 292 -5.09 19.77 4.25
N GLY A 293 -4.27 20.81 4.15
CA GLY A 293 -4.72 22.12 3.68
C GLY A 293 -5.96 22.58 4.46
N GLY A 294 -5.81 22.90 5.75
CA GLY A 294 -6.72 23.77 6.54
C GLY A 294 -8.23 23.50 6.47
N ASP A 295 -8.78 23.07 7.61
CA ASP A 295 -10.22 23.01 7.98
C ASP A 295 -10.92 21.65 7.77
N SER A 296 -10.61 20.70 8.66
CA SER A 296 -11.48 19.56 8.96
C SER A 296 -12.47 19.94 10.05
N GLY A 297 -13.67 20.40 9.66
CA GLY A 297 -14.79 20.64 10.57
C GLY A 297 -15.38 19.34 11.16
N LEU A 298 -14.69 18.76 12.13
CA LEU A 298 -15.06 17.47 12.74
C LEU A 298 -15.35 17.58 14.25
N PHE A 299 -15.92 18.69 14.71
CA PHE A 299 -16.78 18.78 15.91
C PHE A 299 -17.65 20.06 15.79
N PRO A 300 -18.94 20.04 16.19
CA PRO A 300 -19.79 21.23 16.07
C PRO A 300 -19.35 22.31 17.06
N PRO A 301 -19.40 23.60 16.70
CA PRO A 301 -19.26 24.67 17.68
C PRO A 301 -20.46 24.67 18.61
N SER A 302 -20.20 24.85 19.90
CA SER A 302 -21.21 25.10 20.92
C SER A 302 -22.03 26.36 20.58
N ASP A 303 -23.31 26.17 20.24
CA ASP A 303 -24.50 27.06 20.15
C ASP A 303 -24.43 28.55 20.61
N PRO A 304 -25.45 29.41 20.30
CA PRO A 304 -26.29 29.54 19.10
C PRO A 304 -26.49 31.02 18.64
N GLY A 305 -26.97 31.25 17.41
CA GLY A 305 -27.63 32.52 17.02
C GLY A 305 -27.29 33.07 15.62
N SER A 306 -28.31 33.15 14.76
CA SER A 306 -28.52 34.02 13.56
C SER A 306 -27.29 34.46 12.73
N GLN A 307 -27.26 34.39 11.39
CA GLN A 307 -28.31 34.67 10.40
C GLN A 307 -27.76 34.25 9.02
N ALA A 308 -28.65 33.86 8.09
CA ALA A 308 -28.31 33.49 6.72
C ALA A 308 -27.72 34.65 5.89
N CYS A 309 -26.70 34.37 5.06
CA CYS A 309 -26.46 35.01 3.75
C CYS A 309 -25.30 34.34 2.96
N LEU A 310 -25.58 34.01 1.69
CA LEU A 310 -24.64 33.72 0.58
C LEU A 310 -23.59 32.62 0.80
N ALA A 311 -23.89 31.42 0.25
CA ALA A 311 -22.97 30.29 0.22
C ALA A 311 -21.62 30.66 -0.46
N PRO A 312 -20.48 30.59 0.25
CA PRO A 312 -19.18 30.64 -0.39
C PRO A 312 -18.89 29.27 -1.02
N LYS A 313 -18.28 29.28 -2.21
CA LYS A 313 -17.69 28.08 -2.83
C LYS A 313 -16.77 27.38 -1.81
N PRO A 314 -16.82 26.04 -1.67
CA PRO A 314 -15.95 25.35 -0.72
C PRO A 314 -14.48 25.57 -1.11
N PRO A 315 -13.58 25.84 -0.14
CA PRO A 315 -12.16 26.01 -0.42
C PRO A 315 -11.56 24.73 -1.00
N ARG A 316 -10.63 24.90 -1.94
CA ARG A 316 -9.90 23.85 -2.65
C ARG A 316 -9.02 23.11 -1.63
N ARG A 317 -9.25 21.81 -1.48
CA ARG A 317 -8.68 20.96 -0.43
C ARG A 317 -7.37 20.37 -0.93
N HIS A 318 -6.28 20.63 -0.23
CA HIS A 318 -4.93 20.26 -0.66
C HIS A 318 -4.35 19.19 0.26
N LEU A 319 -3.82 18.12 -0.34
CA LEU A 319 -3.11 16.98 0.27
C LEU A 319 -3.97 16.07 1.20
N TYR A 320 -4.01 14.76 0.91
CA TYR A 320 -4.37 13.61 1.79
C TYR A 320 -3.68 12.39 1.11
N PRO A 321 -2.94 11.51 1.81
CA PRO A 321 -3.53 10.34 2.47
C PRO A 321 -3.02 10.14 3.91
N VAL A 322 -3.96 10.01 4.85
CA VAL A 322 -3.69 9.46 6.18
C VAL A 322 -3.62 7.93 6.03
N ALA A 323 -2.45 7.34 6.27
CA ALA A 323 -2.32 5.90 6.40
C ALA A 323 -2.43 5.56 7.90
N PHE A 324 -3.61 5.12 8.33
CA PHE A 324 -3.76 4.49 9.65
C PHE A 324 -3.02 3.16 9.62
N LEU A 325 -1.88 3.10 10.31
CA LEU A 325 -1.17 1.84 10.49
C LEU A 325 -1.17 1.46 11.96
N LEU A 326 -2.16 0.62 12.25
CA LEU A 326 -2.27 -0.29 13.37
C LEU A 326 -2.20 0.32 14.79
N VAL A 327 -3.42 0.49 15.32
CA VAL A 327 -3.71 0.35 16.76
C VAL A 327 -3.61 -1.13 17.12
N SER A 328 -3.08 -1.44 18.30
CA SER A 328 -2.76 -2.79 18.83
C SER A 328 -3.95 -3.74 19.06
N SER A 329 -5.01 -3.70 18.25
CA SER A 329 -6.15 -4.61 18.38
C SER A 329 -6.50 -5.26 17.04
N HIS A 330 -6.49 -6.59 17.02
CA HIS A 330 -6.91 -7.45 15.90
C HIS A 330 -8.27 -7.09 15.29
N LEU A 331 -9.12 -6.36 16.03
CA LEU A 331 -10.44 -5.90 15.58
C LEU A 331 -10.39 -4.74 14.58
N LEU A 332 -9.35 -3.89 14.62
CA LEU A 332 -9.27 -2.72 13.73
C LEU A 332 -8.67 -3.08 12.36
N VAL A 333 -7.78 -4.07 12.32
CA VAL A 333 -7.31 -4.70 11.07
C VAL A 333 -8.47 -5.40 10.36
N LEU A 334 -9.28 -6.16 11.10
CA LEU A 334 -10.51 -6.74 10.56
C LEU A 334 -11.46 -5.66 10.05
N TRP A 335 -11.59 -4.54 10.74
CA TRP A 335 -12.43 -3.42 10.32
C TRP A 335 -11.91 -2.69 9.09
N LEU A 336 -10.59 -2.50 8.94
CA LEU A 336 -9.95 -1.94 7.75
C LEU A 336 -10.11 -2.88 6.55
N ILE A 337 -9.91 -4.19 6.74
CA ILE A 337 -10.15 -5.20 5.70
C ILE A 337 -11.64 -5.19 5.32
N PHE A 338 -12.56 -5.15 6.28
CA PHE A 338 -14.00 -5.09 6.00
C PHE A 338 -14.40 -3.80 5.28
N SER A 339 -13.80 -2.67 5.64
CA SER A 339 -14.07 -1.37 5.03
C SER A 339 -13.52 -1.31 3.60
N LEU A 340 -12.35 -1.90 3.36
CA LEU A 340 -11.77 -2.03 2.02
C LEU A 340 -12.64 -2.94 1.13
N VAL A 341 -13.09 -4.08 1.66
CA VAL A 341 -14.01 -5.00 0.96
C VAL A 341 -15.35 -4.33 0.66
N LEU A 342 -15.93 -3.59 1.61
CA LEU A 342 -17.20 -2.86 1.39
C LEU A 342 -17.06 -1.70 0.41
N MET A 343 -15.90 -1.04 0.36
CA MET A 343 -15.63 0.02 -0.61
C MET A 343 -15.45 -0.56 -2.01
N LEU A 344 -14.72 -1.67 -2.17
CA LEU A 344 -14.55 -2.33 -3.46
C LEU A 344 -15.87 -2.88 -4.01
N ASN A 345 -16.76 -3.36 -3.13
CA ASN A 345 -18.08 -3.87 -3.51
C ASN A 345 -19.10 -2.78 -3.87
N LYS A 346 -18.76 -1.49 -3.69
CA LYS A 346 -19.57 -0.35 -4.15
C LYS A 346 -19.16 0.18 -5.53
N TYR A 347 -18.06 -0.31 -6.08
CA TYR A 347 -17.54 0.04 -7.41
C TYR A 347 -17.59 -1.13 -8.41
N GLN A 348 -18.23 -2.24 -8.03
CA GLN A 348 -18.83 -3.22 -8.95
C GLN A 348 -20.31 -2.88 -9.10
#